data_AF-A0A7S3HQM1-F1
#
_entry.id   AF-A0A7S3HQM1-F1
#
_cell.length_a   1.000
_cell.length_b   1.000
_cell.length_c   1.000
_cell.angle_alpha   90.00
_cell.angle_beta   90.00
_cell.angle_gamma   90.00
#
_symmetry.space_group_name_H-M   'P 1'
#
loop_
_entity.id
_entity.type
_entity.pdbx_description
1 polymer ?
#
loop_
_entity_poly.entity_id
_entity_poly.type
_entity_poly.pdbx_seq_one_letter_code
_entity_poly.pdbx_strand_id
1 'polypeptide(L)'
;APSALAAAAPAAATPKAPSAPAVAAPAAAAHSRADEEIINLVAGTLSRATSEMLRDFRNDMSELAGWVGAQVAVEAATDRLVVSGGQRQRADAQAELSKVLSW
;
A
#
# COMPACT_ATOMS: atom_id res chain seq x y z
N ALA A 1 -38.42 56.79 -4.32
CA ALA A 1 -38.63 55.88 -3.16
C ALA A 1 -37.77 54.63 -3.39
N PRO A 2 -36.69 54.42 -2.62
CA PRO A 2 -35.87 53.22 -2.75
C PRO A 2 -36.50 52.05 -1.97
N SER A 3 -36.64 50.91 -2.65
CA SER A 3 -37.08 49.64 -2.07
C SER A 3 -36.09 49.14 -1.03
N ALA A 4 -36.65 48.67 0.07
CA ALA A 4 -35.96 48.31 1.29
C ALA A 4 -35.07 47.07 1.17
N LEU A 5 -33.92 47.20 1.83
CA LEU A 5 -33.08 46.14 2.40
C LEU A 5 -33.92 45.11 3.16
N ALA A 6 -33.66 43.82 2.95
CA ALA A 6 -33.93 42.79 3.96
C ALA A 6 -32.98 41.60 3.78
N ALA A 7 -31.80 41.72 4.40
CA ALA A 7 -30.92 40.59 4.68
C ALA A 7 -31.44 39.88 5.95
N ALA A 8 -31.63 38.57 5.88
CA ALA A 8 -31.95 37.74 7.04
C ALA A 8 -31.18 36.41 6.96
N ALA A 9 -30.11 36.32 7.75
CA ALA A 9 -29.63 35.10 8.38
C ALA A 9 -29.73 35.35 9.91
N PRO A 10 -30.06 34.35 10.76
CA PRO A 10 -28.97 33.51 11.27
C PRO A 10 -29.35 32.05 11.64
N ALA A 11 -28.28 31.35 12.00
CA ALA A 11 -28.06 29.97 12.43
C ALA A 11 -28.98 29.33 13.49
N ALA A 12 -29.05 27.99 13.45
CA ALA A 12 -28.82 27.05 14.58
C ALA A 12 -28.91 25.61 14.02
N ALA A 13 -27.80 24.88 13.89
CA ALA A 13 -27.22 23.97 14.89
C ALA A 13 -28.16 22.82 15.33
N THR A 14 -27.89 21.60 14.83
CA THR A 14 -28.26 20.35 15.50
C THR A 14 -27.05 19.40 15.56
N PRO A 15 -26.72 18.84 16.74
CA PRO A 15 -25.51 18.09 16.98
C PRO A 15 -25.65 16.56 16.78
N LYS A 16 -24.49 15.94 16.55
CA LYS A 16 -24.06 14.61 17.03
C LYS A 16 -24.79 13.39 16.46
N ALA A 17 -24.19 12.81 15.41
CA ALA A 17 -24.32 11.38 15.13
C ALA A 17 -23.08 10.63 15.69
N PRO A 18 -23.25 9.38 16.17
CA PRO A 18 -22.27 8.67 17.00
C PRO A 18 -21.06 8.18 16.19
N SER A 19 -19.90 8.20 16.84
CA SER A 19 -18.73 7.40 16.50
C SER A 19 -19.13 5.93 16.32
N ALA A 20 -19.03 5.43 15.10
CA ALA A 20 -18.97 4.00 14.80
C ALA A 20 -17.52 3.65 14.42
N PRO A 21 -17.03 2.48 14.84
CA PRO A 21 -15.61 2.20 15.01
C PRO A 21 -14.86 2.22 13.68
N ALA A 22 -13.62 2.69 13.75
CA ALA A 22 -12.56 2.30 12.82
C ALA A 22 -12.47 0.78 12.83
N VAL A 23 -13.18 0.11 11.92
CA VAL A 23 -12.95 -1.30 11.64
C VAL A 23 -11.71 -1.34 10.77
N ALA A 24 -10.59 -1.56 11.47
CA ALA A 24 -9.32 -1.92 10.90
C ALA A 24 -9.47 -3.09 9.93
N ALA A 25 -8.70 -2.99 8.84
CA ALA A 25 -8.19 -4.06 8.01
C ALA A 25 -9.22 -5.07 7.43
N PRO A 26 -9.47 -5.04 6.11
CA PRO A 26 -9.66 -6.30 5.42
C PRO A 26 -8.35 -7.09 5.55
N ALA A 27 -8.38 -8.07 6.44
CA ALA A 27 -7.38 -9.13 6.51
C ALA A 27 -7.17 -9.69 5.10
N ALA A 28 -5.89 -9.83 4.75
CA ALA A 28 -5.37 -10.36 3.51
C ALA A 28 -6.07 -11.66 3.12
N ALA A 29 -7.09 -11.56 2.26
CA ALA A 29 -7.54 -12.67 1.46
C ALA A 29 -6.57 -12.73 0.28
N ALA A 30 -5.47 -13.48 0.46
CA ALA A 30 -4.51 -13.84 -0.58
C ALA A 30 -5.19 -14.69 -1.67
N HIS A 31 -6.07 -14.07 -2.44
CA HIS A 31 -6.43 -14.54 -3.76
C HIS A 31 -5.36 -13.94 -4.65
N SER A 32 -4.34 -14.73 -5.01
CA SER A 32 -3.41 -14.37 -6.07
C SER A 32 -4.23 -13.93 -7.27
N ARG A 33 -4.36 -12.61 -7.46
CA ARG A 33 -5.04 -12.09 -8.64
C ARG A 33 -4.22 -12.51 -9.86
N ALA A 34 -4.87 -12.62 -11.02
CA ALA A 34 -4.17 -12.95 -12.26
C ALA A 34 -2.99 -11.99 -12.56
N ASP A 35 -3.06 -10.78 -11.98
CA ASP A 35 -2.07 -9.70 -12.08
C ASP A 35 -1.11 -9.63 -10.89
N GLU A 36 -1.05 -10.65 -10.05
CA GLU A 36 -0.18 -10.72 -8.87
C GLU A 36 0.79 -11.90 -8.96
N GLU A 37 2.00 -11.69 -8.49
CA GLU A 37 3.04 -12.70 -8.34
C GLU A 37 3.59 -12.67 -6.91
N ILE A 38 3.69 -13.84 -6.30
CA ILE A 38 4.17 -13.99 -4.92
C ILE A 38 5.57 -14.58 -4.96
N ILE A 39 6.55 -13.84 -4.45
CA ILE A 39 7.93 -14.26 -4.31
C ILE A 39 8.17 -14.59 -2.84
N ASN A 40 8.38 -15.87 -2.54
CA ASN A 40 8.73 -16.31 -1.19
C ASN A 40 10.23 -16.16 -1.00
N LEU A 41 10.63 -15.41 0.03
CA LEU A 41 12.02 -15.25 0.40
C LEU A 41 12.45 -16.38 1.35
N VAL A 42 13.76 -16.46 1.60
CA VAL A 42 14.31 -17.37 2.61
C VAL A 42 13.75 -16.97 3.98
N ALA A 43 13.37 -17.97 4.79
CA ALA A 43 12.82 -17.74 6.11
C ALA A 43 13.80 -16.93 6.98
N GLY A 44 13.32 -15.85 7.58
CA GLY A 44 14.13 -14.95 8.40
C GLY A 44 14.76 -13.78 7.64
N THR A 45 14.66 -13.70 6.30
CA THR A 45 15.21 -12.58 5.54
C THR A 45 14.61 -11.23 5.94
N LEU A 46 13.28 -11.18 6.08
CA LEU A 46 12.55 -9.97 6.49
C LEU A 46 12.04 -10.09 7.92
N SER A 47 11.60 -11.27 8.34
CA SER A 47 11.00 -11.49 9.65
C SER A 47 11.98 -11.31 10.82
N ARG A 48 13.29 -11.41 10.56
CA ARG A 48 14.35 -11.14 11.54
C ARG A 48 15.11 -9.84 11.29
N ALA A 49 14.77 -9.11 10.23
CA ALA A 49 15.40 -7.85 9.92
C ALA A 49 15.04 -6.79 10.97
N THR A 50 15.97 -5.88 11.25
CA THR A 50 15.69 -4.73 12.12
C THR A 50 14.72 -3.79 11.43
N SER A 51 14.05 -2.93 12.21
CA SER A 51 13.14 -1.92 11.66
C SER A 51 13.82 -0.97 10.66
N GLU A 52 15.11 -0.69 10.86
CA GLU A 52 15.92 0.13 9.95
C GLU A 52 16.15 -0.61 8.62
N MET A 53 16.61 -1.87 8.69
CA MET A 53 16.79 -2.70 7.49
C MET A 53 15.49 -2.90 6.71
N LEU A 54 14.35 -3.09 7.40
CA LEU A 54 13.04 -3.19 6.75
C LEU A 54 12.62 -1.87 6.09
N ARG A 55 12.98 -0.73 6.67
CA ARG A 55 12.69 0.57 6.08
C ARG A 55 13.51 0.78 4.81
N ASP A 56 14.81 0.50 4.86
CA ASP A 56 15.68 0.61 3.70
C ASP A 56 15.23 -0.34 2.60
N PHE A 57 14.97 -1.60 2.93
CA PHE A 57 14.45 -2.57 1.98
C PHE A 57 13.11 -2.13 1.35
N ARG A 58 12.19 -1.55 2.11
CA ARG A 58 10.93 -1.02 1.56
C ARG A 58 11.16 0.19 0.65
N ASN A 59 12.15 1.03 0.94
CA ASN A 59 12.53 2.12 0.04
C ASN A 59 13.08 1.56 -1.27
N ASP A 60 14.01 0.60 -1.21
CA ASP A 60 14.59 -0.06 -2.39
C ASP A 60 13.48 -0.69 -3.26
N MET A 61 12.52 -1.39 -2.64
CA MET A 61 11.38 -1.98 -3.35
C MET A 61 10.46 -0.91 -3.96
N SER A 62 10.30 0.25 -3.31
CA SER A 62 9.53 1.36 -3.86
C SER A 62 10.23 2.02 -5.05
N GLU A 63 11.55 2.13 -5.03
CA GLU A 63 12.33 2.63 -6.16
C GLU A 63 12.28 1.66 -7.35
N LEU A 64 12.43 0.36 -7.10
CA LEU A 64 12.27 -0.69 -8.11
C LEU A 64 10.87 -0.67 -8.72
N ALA A 65 9.83 -0.58 -7.88
CA ALA A 65 8.44 -0.45 -8.31
C ALA A 65 8.26 0.76 -9.25
N GLY A 66 8.86 1.91 -8.91
CA GLY A 66 8.87 3.10 -9.76
C GLY A 66 9.60 2.92 -11.09
N TRP A 67 10.73 2.20 -11.09
CA TRP A 67 11.53 1.95 -12.29
C TRP A 67 10.83 1.01 -13.29
N VAL A 68 10.21 -0.05 -12.78
CA VAL A 68 9.54 -1.08 -13.61
C VAL A 68 8.09 -0.69 -13.93
N GLY A 69 7.47 0.17 -13.12
CA GLY A 69 6.04 0.47 -13.19
C GLY A 69 5.16 -0.65 -12.64
N ALA A 70 5.70 -1.53 -11.81
CA ALA A 70 4.97 -2.54 -11.04
C ALA A 70 4.70 -2.03 -9.61
N GLN A 71 3.74 -2.62 -8.91
CA GLN A 71 3.61 -2.44 -7.46
C GLN A 71 4.32 -3.58 -6.74
N VAL A 72 5.09 -3.26 -5.70
CA VAL A 72 5.77 -4.26 -4.86
C VAL A 72 5.34 -4.03 -3.41
N ALA A 73 4.66 -5.03 -2.83
CA ALA A 73 4.31 -5.04 -1.42
C ALA A 73 5.24 -5.98 -0.65
N VAL A 74 5.72 -5.52 0.50
CA VAL A 74 6.65 -6.27 1.36
C VAL A 74 5.88 -6.84 2.55
N GLU A 75 5.76 -8.16 2.61
CA GLU A 75 5.14 -8.90 3.71
C GLU A 75 6.24 -9.50 4.61
N ALA A 76 6.78 -8.66 5.50
CA ALA A 76 7.91 -9.06 6.36
C ALA A 76 7.56 -10.19 7.35
N ALA A 77 6.31 -10.24 7.83
CA ALA A 77 5.88 -11.25 8.80
C ALA A 77 5.89 -12.68 8.23
N THR A 78 5.79 -12.81 6.90
CA THR A 78 5.77 -14.10 6.19
C THR A 78 6.94 -14.27 5.23
N ASP A 79 7.94 -13.36 5.28
CA ASP A 79 9.09 -13.36 4.37
C ASP A 79 8.66 -13.41 2.88
N ARG A 80 7.71 -12.56 2.47
CA ARG A 80 7.16 -12.55 1.10
C ARG A 80 7.21 -11.18 0.45
N LEU A 81 7.35 -11.17 -0.87
CA LEU A 81 7.07 -10.02 -1.73
C LEU A 81 5.89 -10.34 -2.61
N VAL A 82 4.98 -9.37 -2.76
CA VAL A 82 3.87 -9.46 -3.70
C VAL A 82 4.07 -8.41 -4.77
N VAL A 83 4.27 -8.86 -6.00
CA VAL A 83 4.45 -8.00 -7.17
C VAL A 83 3.14 -7.97 -7.95
N SER A 84 2.55 -6.78 -8.10
CA SER A 84 1.30 -6.59 -8.83
C SER A 84 1.53 -5.74 -10.07
N GLY A 85 0.94 -6.12 -11.21
CA GLY A 85 1.05 -5.38 -12.46
C GLY A 85 0.80 -6.24 -13.69
N GLY A 86 0.93 -5.62 -14.86
CA GLY A 86 0.84 -6.33 -16.13
C GLY A 86 1.94 -7.39 -16.26
N GLN A 87 1.69 -8.44 -17.06
CA GLN A 87 2.61 -9.57 -17.21
C GLN A 87 4.07 -9.15 -17.48
N ARG A 88 4.27 -8.16 -18.36
CA ARG A 88 5.60 -7.63 -18.67
C ARG A 88 6.25 -6.94 -17.46
N GLN A 89 5.51 -6.09 -16.75
CA GLN A 89 6.01 -5.40 -15.55
C GLN A 89 6.38 -6.40 -14.46
N ARG A 90 5.60 -7.47 -14.27
CA ARG A 90 5.94 -8.54 -13.34
C ARG A 90 7.21 -9.28 -13.74
N ALA A 91 7.34 -9.64 -15.01
CA ALA A 91 8.55 -10.30 -15.52
C ALA A 91 9.81 -9.42 -15.37
N ASP A 92 9.70 -8.12 -15.68
CA ASP A 92 10.80 -7.17 -15.53
C ASP A 92 11.16 -6.98 -14.03
N ALA A 93 10.15 -6.88 -13.16
CA ALA A 93 10.36 -6.77 -11.71
C ALA A 93 11.01 -8.04 -11.15
N GLN A 94 10.58 -9.22 -11.59
CA GLN A 94 11.19 -10.49 -11.20
C GLN A 94 12.66 -10.56 -11.63
N ALA A 95 12.97 -10.12 -12.85
CA ALA A 95 14.34 -10.09 -13.35
C ALA A 95 15.23 -9.15 -12.51
N GLU A 96 14.76 -7.97 -12.13
CA GLU A 96 15.50 -7.07 -11.24
C GLU A 96 15.62 -7.61 -9.82
N LEU A 97 14.52 -8.15 -9.25
CA LEU A 97 14.53 -8.72 -7.91
C LEU A 97 15.50 -9.89 -7.80
N SER A 98 15.66 -10.70 -8.85
CA SER A 98 16.64 -11.78 -8.86
C SER A 98 18.09 -11.28 -8.72
N LYS A 99 18.40 -10.07 -9.23
CA LYS A 99 19.72 -9.44 -9.09
C LYS A 99 19.93 -8.89 -7.68
N VAL A 100 18.92 -8.22 -7.13
CA VAL A 100 18.99 -7.61 -5.80
C VAL A 100 19.07 -8.69 -4.71
N LEU A 101 18.30 -9.75 -4.89
CA LEU A 101 18.19 -10.81 -3.89
C LEU A 101 19.33 -11.83 -3.99
N SER A 102 20.02 -11.94 -5.14
CA SER A 102 21.24 -12.75 -5.36
C SER A 102 21.35 -13.97 -4.43
N TRP A 103 20.47 -14.95 -4.65
CA TRP A 103 20.54 -16.26 -3.97
C TRP A 103 21.52 -17.20 -4.68
#